data_AF-A0A2H3L2L3-F1
#
_entry.id   AF-A0A2H3L2L3-F1
#
_cell.length_a   1.000
_cell.length_b   1.000
_cell.length_c   1.000
_cell.angle_alpha   90.00
_cell.angle_beta   90.00
_cell.angle_gamma   90.00
#
_symmetry.space_group_name_H-M   'P 1'
#
loop_
_entity.id
_entity.type
_entity.pdbx_description
1 polymer ?
#
loop_
_entity_poly.entity_id
_entity_poly.type
_entity_poly.pdbx_seq_one_letter_code
_entity_poly.pdbx_strand_id
1 'polypeptide(L)'
;MKALFSTLYVLILLAVMVSPVAAQRSAWSTPFELSPPRPAEDDLNARRYGSSWFPDIAVSPPGTVHVSWYSGIGLSERDGGSLDLLMYRERRDGVWSGISEILAPATGGLTVRNRLTVARDGRLHAIYRSNTNIMHASAPLAETRNAAAWSEPVRISGFGAAYYVEIASDSRGVLHAFWSEAISDEPGQPPNLVCPNCADLFYRNSHDGGVTWSSPMNLSDTLNDGENRPHVQIDRFDRIHVVWDEGIDWYAGAGQPRAGVYRRSDDGGQNWTTPTYFRLPASGVALAAYEQAARQPAERSLTPEPATAPAAPLDAVQQTTLGLDGNGNPVIVFRGVAVNRIYTQSSPDGGKTWTQAVELPNLRARPSDLDIYHMATDGAGNVHLLLVAFRPFDDLTDVFTPPGLWHLTYSNGRWGQPTEIVRNNLYPEYPKLAVLNGNELHAVWFTRNRDDLFDSERARYRVWHSSRPLGAPATTPLPFFTPVPTATPVVEAAVIETTPTPTPLPAGIQQTPPLGERPRWETTGYEAIGLALLPVVLIFGSVIGLRVWMLRRRR
;
A
#
# COMPACT_ATOMS: atom_id res chain seq x y z
N MET A 1 -61.29 36.34 57.09
CA MET A 1 -62.07 36.73 55.89
C MET A 1 -61.05 36.75 54.74
N LYS A 2 -61.16 36.02 53.62
CA LYS A 2 -62.24 35.90 52.61
C LYS A 2 -62.61 37.27 52.01
N ALA A 3 -62.56 37.55 50.70
CA ALA A 3 -61.91 36.84 49.56
C ALA A 3 -61.36 37.89 48.53
N LEU A 4 -61.60 38.00 47.20
CA LEU A 4 -62.45 37.26 46.24
C LEU A 4 -62.06 37.56 44.75
N PHE A 5 -61.25 36.71 44.08
CA PHE A 5 -61.05 36.61 42.60
C PHE A 5 -60.43 37.86 41.89
N SER A 6 -59.72 37.82 40.75
CA SER A 6 -59.86 36.95 39.56
C SER A 6 -58.60 36.88 38.67
N THR A 7 -58.04 35.67 38.58
CA THR A 7 -57.55 34.96 37.38
C THR A 7 -57.16 35.71 36.09
N LEU A 8 -55.87 35.63 35.71
CA LEU A 8 -55.45 35.31 34.34
C LEU A 8 -54.18 34.44 34.39
N TYR A 9 -54.26 33.16 34.01
CA TYR A 9 -53.13 32.24 34.00
C TYR A 9 -52.51 32.14 32.59
N VAL A 10 -51.23 32.47 32.46
CA VAL A 10 -50.42 32.15 31.28
C VAL A 10 -49.42 31.06 31.65
N LEU A 11 -49.63 29.84 31.13
CA LEU A 11 -48.72 28.72 31.30
C LEU A 11 -47.53 28.88 30.33
N ILE A 12 -46.42 29.43 30.83
CA ILE A 12 -45.14 29.37 30.10
C ILE A 12 -44.56 27.97 30.26
N LEU A 13 -44.77 27.12 29.25
CA LEU A 13 -44.02 25.88 29.10
C LEU A 13 -42.56 26.21 28.81
N LEU A 14 -41.70 25.98 29.81
CA LEU A 14 -40.25 25.95 29.64
C LEU A 14 -39.89 24.72 28.79
N ALA A 15 -39.91 24.91 27.47
CA ALA A 15 -39.31 23.98 26.52
C ALA A 15 -37.81 23.94 26.76
N VAL A 16 -37.37 22.98 27.59
CA VAL A 16 -35.95 22.65 27.70
C VAL A 16 -35.50 22.17 26.33
N MET A 17 -34.75 23.02 25.64
CA MET A 17 -34.10 22.70 24.37
C MET A 17 -33.02 21.66 24.64
N VAL A 18 -33.42 20.39 24.75
CA VAL A 18 -32.53 19.25 24.56
C VAL A 18 -32.10 19.30 23.12
N SER A 19 -31.00 20.03 22.86
CA SER A 19 -30.35 20.01 21.56
C SER A 19 -30.10 18.55 21.21
N PRO A 20 -30.56 18.05 20.04
CA PRO A 20 -30.21 16.70 19.63
C PRO A 20 -28.69 16.63 19.59
N VAL A 21 -28.11 15.69 20.34
CA VAL A 21 -26.66 15.45 20.34
C VAL A 21 -26.26 15.30 18.87
N ALA A 22 -25.44 16.21 18.38
CA ALA A 22 -25.10 16.26 16.97
C ALA A 22 -24.36 14.97 16.63
N ALA A 23 -25.07 14.02 16.01
CA ALA A 23 -24.49 12.77 15.54
C ALA A 23 -23.27 13.12 14.70
N GLN A 24 -22.10 12.65 15.14
CA GLN A 24 -20.80 13.20 14.76
C GLN A 24 -20.52 12.88 13.29
N ARG A 25 -21.05 13.73 12.39
CA ARG A 25 -20.76 13.68 10.95
C ARG A 25 -19.25 13.68 10.81
N SER A 26 -18.73 12.70 10.08
CA SER A 26 -17.29 12.59 9.87
C SER A 26 -16.79 13.90 9.28
N ALA A 27 -15.71 14.46 9.83
CA ALA A 27 -15.13 15.73 9.37
C ALA A 27 -14.41 15.61 8.00
N TRP A 28 -14.51 14.42 7.41
CA TRP A 28 -14.02 14.04 6.10
C TRP A 28 -15.07 14.32 5.03
N SER A 29 -14.63 14.75 3.84
CA SER A 29 -15.48 14.91 2.67
C SER A 29 -16.04 13.57 2.18
N THR A 30 -17.24 13.58 1.60
CA THR A 30 -17.82 12.40 0.94
C THR A 30 -16.81 11.74 -0.01
N PRO A 31 -16.56 10.42 0.07
CA PRO A 31 -15.61 9.74 -0.80
C PRO A 31 -15.88 9.97 -2.29
N PHE A 32 -14.83 10.31 -3.03
CA PHE A 32 -14.85 10.59 -4.46
C PHE A 32 -14.10 9.48 -5.24
N GLU A 33 -14.72 8.90 -6.27
CA GLU A 33 -14.08 7.88 -7.11
C GLU A 33 -13.05 8.57 -8.04
N LEU A 34 -11.76 8.28 -7.83
CA LEU A 34 -10.67 8.79 -8.66
C LEU A 34 -10.48 7.97 -9.94
N SER A 35 -10.63 6.65 -9.83
CA SER A 35 -10.52 5.70 -10.94
C SER A 35 -11.56 5.92 -12.05
N PRO A 36 -11.33 5.42 -13.28
CA PRO A 36 -12.31 5.56 -14.35
C PRO A 36 -13.64 4.88 -13.98
N PRO A 37 -14.81 5.52 -14.20
CA PRO A 37 -16.08 4.82 -14.18
C PRO A 37 -16.12 3.80 -15.33
N ARG A 38 -16.72 2.62 -15.12
CA ARG A 38 -16.98 1.67 -16.20
C ARG A 38 -17.91 2.35 -17.23
N PRO A 39 -17.56 2.40 -18.52
CA PRO A 39 -18.46 2.90 -19.56
C PRO A 39 -19.76 2.10 -19.65
N ALA A 40 -20.78 2.69 -20.28
CA ALA A 40 -21.99 1.95 -20.62
C ALA A 40 -21.66 0.77 -21.55
N GLU A 41 -22.43 -0.32 -21.49
CA GLU A 41 -22.04 -1.55 -22.21
C GLU A 41 -22.14 -1.39 -23.74
N ASP A 42 -23.04 -0.51 -24.18
CA ASP A 42 -23.28 -0.06 -25.56
C ASP A 42 -22.27 0.98 -26.07
N ASP A 43 -21.48 1.63 -25.20
CA ASP A 43 -20.40 2.52 -25.64
C ASP A 43 -19.17 1.72 -26.09
N LEU A 44 -19.16 1.38 -27.37
CA LEU A 44 -18.06 0.67 -28.02
C LEU A 44 -16.80 1.54 -28.23
N ASN A 45 -16.91 2.87 -28.13
CA ASN A 45 -15.79 3.79 -28.37
C ASN A 45 -15.05 4.16 -27.07
N ALA A 46 -15.70 4.06 -25.91
CA ALA A 46 -15.09 4.35 -24.62
C ALA A 46 -14.00 3.33 -24.24
N ARG A 47 -12.81 3.84 -23.92
CA ARG A 47 -11.66 3.06 -23.47
C ARG A 47 -11.97 2.36 -22.13
N ARG A 48 -11.79 1.03 -22.10
CA ARG A 48 -12.14 0.18 -20.95
C ARG A 48 -10.89 -0.20 -20.18
N TYR A 49 -10.79 0.30 -18.95
CA TYR A 49 -9.70 -0.02 -18.03
C TYR A 49 -10.09 -1.18 -17.11
N GLY A 50 -9.10 -1.96 -16.69
CA GLY A 50 -9.25 -3.01 -15.68
C GLY A 50 -9.39 -2.46 -14.25
N SER A 51 -9.13 -3.32 -13.26
CA SER A 51 -9.09 -2.91 -11.85
C SER A 51 -8.08 -1.79 -11.60
N SER A 52 -8.38 -0.93 -10.63
CA SER A 52 -7.51 0.16 -10.16
C SER A 52 -6.97 -0.16 -8.77
N TRP A 53 -5.64 -0.19 -8.65
CA TRP A 53 -4.89 -0.80 -7.54
C TRP A 53 -3.79 0.12 -6.99
N PHE A 54 -3.36 -0.15 -5.75
CA PHE A 54 -2.15 0.40 -5.13
C PHE A 54 -1.96 1.91 -5.36
N PRO A 55 -2.91 2.75 -4.92
CA PRO A 55 -2.78 4.19 -5.06
C PRO A 55 -1.65 4.73 -4.18
N ASP A 56 -1.03 5.81 -4.62
CA ASP A 56 -0.11 6.61 -3.82
C ASP A 56 -0.38 8.11 -4.01
N ILE A 57 0.02 8.91 -3.01
CA ILE A 57 -0.35 10.34 -2.92
C ILE A 57 0.85 11.19 -2.51
N ALA A 58 1.09 12.25 -3.27
CA ALA A 58 2.02 13.32 -2.94
C ALA A 58 1.31 14.68 -3.00
N VAL A 59 1.95 15.72 -2.46
CA VAL A 59 1.42 17.10 -2.43
C VAL A 59 2.50 18.09 -2.87
N SER A 60 2.13 19.16 -3.59
CA SER A 60 3.06 20.22 -3.97
C SER A 60 2.49 21.63 -3.77
N PRO A 61 3.36 22.63 -3.55
CA PRO A 61 2.97 24.04 -3.53
C PRO A 61 2.44 24.49 -4.90
N PRO A 62 1.45 25.42 -4.96
CA PRO A 62 0.83 26.13 -3.84
C PRO A 62 -0.35 25.38 -3.18
N GLY A 63 -0.81 24.28 -3.77
CA GLY A 63 -2.07 23.63 -3.37
C GLY A 63 -2.43 22.36 -4.13
N THR A 64 -1.45 21.69 -4.75
CA THR A 64 -1.72 20.53 -5.62
C THR A 64 -1.68 19.22 -4.84
N VAL A 65 -2.68 18.37 -5.04
CA VAL A 65 -2.64 16.96 -4.64
C VAL A 65 -2.35 16.12 -5.88
N HIS A 66 -1.36 15.24 -5.81
CA HIS A 66 -0.97 14.33 -6.88
C HIS A 66 -1.36 12.91 -6.47
N VAL A 67 -2.06 12.15 -7.32
CA VAL A 67 -2.40 10.75 -7.04
C VAL A 67 -2.12 9.89 -8.26
N SER A 68 -1.33 8.82 -8.08
CA SER A 68 -1.12 7.77 -9.07
C SER A 68 -1.70 6.44 -8.59
N TRP A 69 -1.98 5.53 -9.54
CA TRP A 69 -2.39 4.16 -9.25
C TRP A 69 -2.11 3.21 -10.43
N TYR A 70 -2.03 1.92 -10.15
CA TYR A 70 -1.91 0.88 -11.19
C TYR A 70 -3.29 0.58 -11.80
N SER A 71 -3.37 0.56 -13.12
CA SER A 71 -4.45 -0.11 -13.86
C SER A 71 -3.91 -0.63 -15.20
N GLY A 72 -4.77 -1.05 -16.11
CA GLY A 72 -4.36 -1.50 -17.43
C GLY A 72 -5.52 -1.51 -18.42
N ILE A 73 -5.21 -1.78 -19.69
CA ILE A 73 -6.21 -2.01 -20.74
C ILE A 73 -5.98 -3.38 -21.38
N GLY A 74 -7.06 -4.08 -21.73
CA GLY A 74 -6.97 -5.35 -22.46
C GLY A 74 -6.39 -5.14 -23.86
N LEU A 75 -5.47 -6.02 -24.24
CA LEU A 75 -4.90 -6.16 -25.59
C LEU A 75 -5.29 -7.52 -26.19
N SER A 76 -4.91 -7.80 -27.44
CA SER A 76 -5.01 -9.16 -27.95
C SER A 76 -3.95 -10.07 -27.28
N GLU A 77 -4.21 -11.38 -27.25
CA GLU A 77 -3.24 -12.38 -26.75
C GLU A 77 -1.88 -12.28 -27.45
N ARG A 78 -1.85 -11.87 -28.73
CA ARG A 78 -0.62 -11.70 -29.52
C ARG A 78 0.20 -10.47 -29.13
N ASP A 79 -0.46 -9.48 -28.53
CA ASP A 79 0.13 -8.20 -28.12
C ASP A 79 0.42 -8.18 -26.59
N GLY A 80 0.31 -9.34 -25.91
CA GLY A 80 0.58 -9.50 -24.49
C GLY A 80 -0.64 -9.46 -23.57
N GLY A 81 -1.87 -9.43 -24.10
CA GLY A 81 -3.13 -9.58 -23.36
C GLY A 81 -3.55 -8.40 -22.47
N SER A 82 -2.62 -7.68 -21.87
CA SER A 82 -2.84 -6.43 -21.13
C SER A 82 -1.68 -5.47 -21.36
N LEU A 83 -1.99 -4.18 -21.52
CA LEU A 83 -1.03 -3.08 -21.35
C LEU A 83 -1.16 -2.55 -19.94
N ASP A 84 -0.06 -2.59 -19.19
CA ASP A 84 -0.03 -2.20 -17.79
C ASP A 84 0.32 -0.71 -17.71
N LEU A 85 -0.44 0.05 -16.93
CA LEU A 85 -0.47 1.52 -16.96
C LEU A 85 -0.32 2.11 -15.56
N LEU A 86 0.52 3.15 -15.46
CA LEU A 86 0.49 4.07 -14.34
C LEU A 86 -0.49 5.19 -14.67
N MET A 87 -1.63 5.16 -13.99
CA MET A 87 -2.71 6.14 -14.10
C MET A 87 -2.44 7.31 -13.14
N TYR A 88 -2.92 8.51 -13.48
CA TYR A 88 -2.68 9.72 -12.71
C TYR A 88 -3.85 10.71 -12.72
N ARG A 89 -4.06 11.40 -11.60
CA ARG A 89 -4.86 12.63 -11.49
C ARG A 89 -4.20 13.62 -10.53
N GLU A 90 -4.57 14.87 -10.68
CA GLU A 90 -4.23 15.92 -9.73
C GLU A 90 -5.47 16.73 -9.30
N ARG A 91 -5.43 17.28 -8.08
CA ARG A 91 -6.40 18.27 -7.60
C ARG A 91 -5.71 19.61 -7.46
N ARG A 92 -6.24 20.67 -8.09
CA ARG A 92 -5.81 22.06 -7.95
C ARG A 92 -7.04 22.91 -7.65
N ASP A 93 -6.93 23.86 -6.71
CA ASP A 93 -8.01 24.78 -6.32
C ASP A 93 -9.37 24.09 -6.03
N GLY A 94 -9.30 22.91 -5.40
CA GLY A 94 -10.45 22.07 -5.07
C GLY A 94 -10.89 21.09 -6.18
N VAL A 95 -10.52 21.33 -7.44
CA VAL A 95 -11.00 20.62 -8.63
C VAL A 95 -10.05 19.50 -9.06
N TRP A 96 -10.60 18.31 -9.30
CA TRP A 96 -9.86 17.18 -9.88
C TRP A 96 -9.71 17.29 -11.40
N SER A 97 -8.51 17.00 -11.90
CA SER A 97 -8.22 16.87 -13.33
C SER A 97 -9.01 15.72 -13.98
N GLY A 98 -9.05 15.74 -15.33
CA GLY A 98 -9.25 14.50 -16.08
C GLY A 98 -8.12 13.49 -15.81
N ILE A 99 -8.40 12.22 -16.08
CA ILE A 99 -7.43 11.13 -15.92
C ILE A 99 -6.35 11.25 -17.00
N SER A 100 -5.08 11.09 -16.59
CA SER A 100 -3.94 10.92 -17.50
C SER A 100 -3.38 9.50 -17.37
N GLU A 101 -2.94 8.93 -18.47
CA GLU A 101 -1.96 7.84 -18.50
C GLU A 101 -0.60 8.51 -18.55
N ILE A 102 0.26 8.25 -17.57
CA ILE A 102 1.57 8.92 -17.49
C ILE A 102 2.72 8.02 -17.94
N LEU A 103 2.65 6.71 -17.65
CA LEU A 103 3.65 5.71 -18.04
C LEU A 103 2.95 4.39 -18.36
N ALA A 104 3.57 3.55 -19.19
CA ALA A 104 3.11 2.18 -19.50
C ALA A 104 4.20 1.16 -19.11
N PRO A 105 4.26 0.69 -17.84
CA PRO A 105 5.42 -0.03 -17.33
C PRO A 105 5.68 -1.42 -17.90
N ALA A 106 4.67 -2.12 -18.43
CA ALA A 106 4.82 -3.49 -18.95
C ALA A 106 3.66 -3.89 -19.88
N THR A 107 3.76 -5.07 -20.47
CA THR A 107 2.62 -5.84 -20.98
C THR A 107 2.56 -7.18 -20.24
N GLY A 108 1.35 -7.71 -20.04
CA GLY A 108 1.12 -9.02 -19.40
C GLY A 108 0.25 -9.02 -18.14
N GLY A 109 -0.29 -7.88 -17.69
CA GLY A 109 -1.14 -7.81 -16.49
C GLY A 109 -0.33 -7.72 -15.19
N LEU A 110 0.95 -7.35 -15.29
CA LEU A 110 1.92 -7.42 -14.21
C LEU A 110 1.66 -6.34 -13.16
N THR A 111 1.67 -6.74 -11.89
CA THR A 111 1.46 -5.80 -10.78
C THR A 111 2.49 -4.67 -10.79
N VAL A 112 2.01 -3.43 -11.02
CA VAL A 112 2.80 -2.21 -10.86
C VAL A 112 2.62 -1.70 -9.43
N ARG A 113 3.61 -1.93 -8.55
CA ARG A 113 3.78 -1.12 -7.34
C ARG A 113 4.33 0.25 -7.78
N ASN A 114 3.86 1.33 -7.16
CA ASN A 114 4.27 2.70 -7.48
C ASN A 114 4.32 3.57 -6.22
N ARG A 115 5.14 4.63 -6.29
CA ARG A 115 5.24 5.72 -5.32
C ARG A 115 5.58 7.03 -5.97
N LEU A 116 5.13 8.13 -5.35
CA LEU A 116 5.41 9.50 -5.75
C LEU A 116 6.20 10.24 -4.67
N THR A 117 7.12 11.11 -5.07
CA THR A 117 7.61 12.19 -4.20
C THR A 117 7.77 13.49 -4.99
N VAL A 118 7.58 14.62 -4.32
CA VAL A 118 7.80 15.95 -4.89
C VAL A 118 9.09 16.48 -4.29
N ALA A 119 10.11 16.71 -5.12
CA ALA A 119 11.41 17.19 -4.67
C ALA A 119 11.55 18.71 -4.87
N ARG A 120 12.61 19.27 -4.27
CA ARG A 120 12.89 20.70 -4.34
C ARG A 120 13.39 21.18 -5.71
N ASP A 121 13.63 20.28 -6.66
CA ASP A 121 13.91 20.61 -8.06
C ASP A 121 12.68 21.09 -8.87
N GLY A 122 11.47 21.03 -8.29
CA GLY A 122 10.23 21.40 -8.97
C GLY A 122 9.62 20.28 -9.82
N ARG A 123 10.05 19.02 -9.60
CA ARG A 123 9.53 17.83 -10.30
C ARG A 123 8.69 16.95 -9.38
N LEU A 124 7.77 16.22 -9.99
CA LEU A 124 7.19 15.01 -9.43
C LEU A 124 8.05 13.84 -9.89
N HIS A 125 8.60 13.09 -8.94
CA HIS A 125 9.33 11.85 -9.18
C HIS A 125 8.41 10.67 -8.90
N ALA A 126 8.47 9.65 -9.75
CA ALA A 126 7.86 8.35 -9.49
C ALA A 126 8.93 7.27 -9.46
N ILE A 127 8.81 6.32 -8.52
CA ILE A 127 9.43 5.01 -8.68
C ILE A 127 8.33 3.95 -8.80
N TYR A 128 8.53 3.01 -9.71
CA TYR A 128 7.51 2.05 -10.07
C TYR A 128 8.10 0.75 -10.61
N ARG A 129 7.33 -0.33 -10.48
CA ARG A 129 7.69 -1.65 -10.97
C ARG A 129 7.38 -1.77 -12.46
N SER A 130 8.39 -2.10 -13.26
CA SER A 130 8.30 -2.42 -14.69
C SER A 130 8.78 -3.84 -14.89
N ASN A 131 7.90 -4.73 -15.37
CA ASN A 131 8.14 -6.17 -15.42
C ASN A 131 8.53 -6.71 -14.01
N THR A 132 9.80 -7.04 -13.79
CA THR A 132 10.38 -7.42 -12.49
C THR A 132 11.36 -6.40 -11.92
N ASN A 133 11.63 -5.29 -12.62
CA ASN A 133 12.60 -4.26 -12.24
C ASN A 133 11.90 -3.09 -11.55
N ILE A 134 12.64 -2.30 -10.77
CA ILE A 134 12.19 -0.96 -10.36
C ILE A 134 12.84 0.10 -11.25
N MET A 135 12.01 1.01 -11.75
CA MET A 135 12.38 2.15 -12.57
C MET A 135 12.05 3.45 -11.84
N HIS A 136 12.84 4.50 -12.10
CA HIS A 136 12.54 5.88 -11.77
C HIS A 136 12.18 6.65 -13.04
N ALA A 137 11.23 7.58 -12.94
CA ALA A 137 10.98 8.61 -13.93
C ALA A 137 10.48 9.88 -13.24
N SER A 138 10.59 11.04 -13.88
CA SER A 138 10.13 12.32 -13.30
C SER A 138 9.60 13.29 -14.34
N ALA A 139 8.64 14.14 -13.96
CA ALA A 139 8.09 15.21 -14.80
C ALA A 139 8.09 16.57 -14.06
N PRO A 140 8.23 17.71 -14.77
CA PRO A 140 8.00 19.03 -14.17
C PRO A 140 6.58 19.12 -13.59
N LEU A 141 6.40 19.75 -12.43
CA LEU A 141 5.07 19.84 -11.78
C LEU A 141 3.97 20.45 -12.66
N ALA A 142 4.33 21.38 -13.55
CA ALA A 142 3.41 21.97 -14.52
C ALA A 142 2.90 20.96 -15.58
N GLU A 143 3.69 19.94 -15.90
CA GLU A 143 3.48 19.04 -17.05
C GLU A 143 3.26 17.57 -16.67
N THR A 144 3.18 17.21 -15.38
CA THR A 144 2.91 15.85 -14.88
C THR A 144 1.80 15.06 -15.61
N ARG A 145 0.80 15.76 -16.17
CA ARG A 145 -0.33 15.17 -16.93
C ARG A 145 0.00 14.80 -18.38
N ASN A 146 1.14 15.24 -18.91
CA ASN A 146 1.66 14.98 -20.24
C ASN A 146 2.67 13.81 -20.16
N ALA A 147 2.32 12.65 -20.71
CA ALA A 147 3.20 11.48 -20.73
C ALA A 147 4.58 11.79 -21.37
N ALA A 148 4.62 12.64 -22.40
CA ALA A 148 5.86 13.03 -23.09
C ALA A 148 6.73 14.04 -22.32
N ALA A 149 6.30 14.51 -21.14
CA ALA A 149 7.10 15.36 -20.24
C ALA A 149 7.75 14.57 -19.08
N TRP A 150 7.47 13.27 -18.98
CA TRP A 150 8.21 12.36 -18.09
C TRP A 150 9.57 12.01 -18.72
N SER A 151 10.60 11.96 -17.89
CA SER A 151 11.95 11.55 -18.30
C SER A 151 11.98 10.09 -18.74
N GLU A 152 12.91 9.76 -19.64
CA GLU A 152 13.22 8.37 -19.99
C GLU A 152 13.49 7.53 -18.71
N PRO A 153 12.89 6.33 -18.56
CA PRO A 153 12.98 5.57 -17.32
C PRO A 153 14.38 5.05 -16.98
N VAL A 154 14.89 5.40 -15.80
CA VAL A 154 16.17 4.93 -15.26
C VAL A 154 15.94 3.70 -14.38
N ARG A 155 16.59 2.57 -14.67
CA ARG A 155 16.50 1.37 -13.81
C ARG A 155 17.28 1.58 -12.52
N ILE A 156 16.61 1.41 -11.37
CA ILE A 156 17.24 1.54 -10.04
C ILE A 156 17.48 0.20 -9.33
N SER A 157 16.67 -0.84 -9.60
CA SER A 157 16.92 -2.21 -9.10
C SER A 157 18.02 -2.92 -9.91
N GLY A 158 18.59 -4.02 -9.42
CA GLY A 158 19.77 -4.64 -10.05
C GLY A 158 19.82 -6.16 -10.06
N PHE A 159 19.34 -6.83 -9.00
CA PHE A 159 19.77 -8.19 -8.68
C PHE A 159 18.82 -9.30 -9.14
N GLY A 160 17.52 -9.04 -9.26
CA GLY A 160 16.55 -10.11 -9.47
C GLY A 160 15.11 -9.62 -9.62
N ALA A 161 14.19 -10.26 -8.90
CA ALA A 161 12.78 -9.90 -8.93
C ALA A 161 12.45 -8.90 -7.83
N ALA A 162 12.29 -7.63 -8.20
CA ALA A 162 11.87 -6.58 -7.29
C ALA A 162 10.35 -6.47 -7.18
N TYR A 163 9.83 -6.05 -6.02
CA TYR A 163 8.39 -5.95 -5.79
C TYR A 163 7.91 -4.69 -5.04
N TYR A 164 8.19 -4.51 -3.74
CA TYR A 164 7.77 -3.29 -3.04
C TYR A 164 8.72 -2.13 -3.31
N VAL A 165 8.21 -0.89 -3.21
CA VAL A 165 8.94 0.35 -3.47
C VAL A 165 8.51 1.46 -2.50
N GLU A 166 9.46 2.28 -2.05
CA GLU A 166 9.23 3.49 -1.23
C GLU A 166 10.25 4.60 -1.62
N ILE A 167 9.83 5.86 -1.68
CA ILE A 167 10.73 7.00 -2.01
C ILE A 167 10.36 8.26 -1.22
N ALA A 168 11.38 9.00 -0.79
CA ALA A 168 11.24 10.35 -0.26
C ALA A 168 12.35 11.27 -0.80
N SER A 169 12.21 12.58 -0.59
CA SER A 169 13.26 13.57 -0.84
C SER A 169 13.58 14.37 0.42
N ASP A 170 14.86 14.68 0.63
CA ASP A 170 15.31 15.46 1.80
C ASP A 170 15.25 16.99 1.56
N SER A 171 15.59 17.80 2.57
CA SER A 171 15.55 19.26 2.44
C SER A 171 16.61 19.84 1.50
N ARG A 172 17.60 19.03 1.09
CA ARG A 172 18.61 19.31 0.06
C ARG A 172 18.20 18.77 -1.32
N GLY A 173 17.02 18.16 -1.45
CA GLY A 173 16.48 17.63 -2.70
C GLY A 173 17.12 16.31 -3.15
N VAL A 174 17.88 15.63 -2.29
CA VAL A 174 18.40 14.29 -2.56
C VAL A 174 17.23 13.31 -2.54
N LEU A 175 17.13 12.45 -3.54
CA LEU A 175 16.14 11.37 -3.58
C LEU A 175 16.67 10.16 -2.82
N HIS A 176 15.82 9.54 -2.01
CA HIS A 176 16.12 8.34 -1.23
C HIS A 176 15.13 7.24 -1.59
N ALA A 177 15.57 6.25 -2.35
CA ALA A 177 14.73 5.19 -2.89
C ALA A 177 15.04 3.85 -2.22
N PHE A 178 13.98 3.10 -1.88
CA PHE A 178 14.00 1.82 -1.20
C PHE A 178 13.14 0.83 -1.97
N TRP A 179 13.57 -0.43 -2.06
CA TRP A 179 12.78 -1.48 -2.69
C TRP A 179 13.14 -2.87 -2.14
N SER A 180 12.19 -3.80 -2.18
CA SER A 180 12.50 -5.21 -1.94
C SER A 180 12.87 -5.90 -3.26
N GLU A 181 13.99 -6.65 -3.29
CA GLU A 181 14.44 -7.41 -4.46
C GLU A 181 14.99 -8.80 -4.08
N ALA A 182 14.47 -9.83 -4.74
CA ALA A 182 14.92 -11.20 -4.58
C ALA A 182 16.41 -11.35 -4.95
N ILE A 183 17.21 -11.82 -3.99
CA ILE A 183 18.58 -12.27 -4.24
C ILE A 183 18.53 -13.76 -4.57
N SER A 184 19.22 -14.19 -5.63
CA SER A 184 19.43 -15.61 -5.91
C SER A 184 20.50 -16.18 -4.98
N ASP A 185 20.23 -17.32 -4.34
CA ASP A 185 21.20 -18.06 -3.52
C ASP A 185 22.59 -18.12 -4.19
N GLU A 186 23.64 -17.62 -3.52
CA GLU A 186 24.97 -17.54 -4.13
C GLU A 186 25.54 -18.93 -4.49
N PRO A 187 26.14 -19.11 -5.68
CA PRO A 187 26.75 -20.38 -6.09
C PRO A 187 27.87 -20.87 -5.14
N GLY A 188 27.50 -21.72 -4.18
CA GLY A 188 28.40 -22.29 -3.16
C GLY A 188 27.93 -22.11 -1.72
N GLN A 189 26.93 -21.26 -1.47
CA GLN A 189 26.20 -21.25 -0.19
C GLN A 189 25.24 -22.47 -0.12
N PRO A 190 24.89 -22.95 1.09
CA PRO A 190 23.74 -23.82 1.25
C PRO A 190 22.47 -23.03 0.87
N PRO A 191 21.50 -23.63 0.16
CA PRO A 191 20.30 -22.92 -0.28
C PRO A 191 19.44 -22.49 0.91
N ASN A 192 18.72 -21.37 0.79
CA ASN A 192 17.84 -20.91 1.85
C ASN A 192 16.59 -21.80 1.94
N LEU A 193 16.62 -22.77 2.87
CA LEU A 193 15.51 -23.70 3.11
C LEU A 193 14.33 -23.10 3.89
N VAL A 194 14.43 -21.84 4.34
CA VAL A 194 13.39 -21.13 5.12
C VAL A 194 12.58 -20.18 4.22
N CYS A 195 13.27 -19.41 3.37
CA CYS A 195 12.68 -18.38 2.51
C CYS A 195 13.39 -18.34 1.12
N PRO A 196 13.31 -19.43 0.32
CA PRO A 196 14.08 -19.56 -0.92
C PRO A 196 13.75 -18.47 -1.94
N ASN A 197 14.77 -17.71 -2.38
CA ASN A 197 14.65 -16.53 -3.27
C ASN A 197 13.79 -15.39 -2.70
N CYS A 198 13.63 -15.29 -1.38
CA CYS A 198 12.95 -14.15 -0.77
C CYS A 198 13.73 -12.83 -0.99
N ALA A 199 12.98 -11.73 -0.98
CA ALA A 199 13.53 -10.39 -1.19
C ALA A 199 14.19 -9.79 0.05
N ASP A 200 15.38 -9.21 -0.14
CA ASP A 200 16.07 -8.32 0.81
C ASP A 200 15.67 -6.86 0.56
N LEU A 201 15.81 -5.98 1.56
CA LEU A 201 15.53 -4.55 1.44
C LEU A 201 16.78 -3.77 0.96
N PHE A 202 16.70 -3.20 -0.24
CA PHE A 202 17.75 -2.38 -0.83
C PHE A 202 17.45 -0.88 -0.77
N TYR A 203 18.52 -0.08 -0.84
CA TYR A 203 18.51 1.38 -0.83
C TYR A 203 19.50 1.98 -1.85
N ARG A 204 19.12 3.12 -2.46
CA ARG A 204 19.98 4.03 -3.23
C ARG A 204 19.59 5.48 -2.97
N ASN A 205 20.54 6.40 -3.19
CA ASN A 205 20.23 7.83 -3.31
C ASN A 205 20.64 8.42 -4.67
N SER A 206 20.06 9.57 -4.98
CA SER A 206 20.41 10.40 -6.14
C SER A 206 20.50 11.87 -5.72
N HIS A 207 21.58 12.54 -6.17
CA HIS A 207 21.86 13.95 -5.91
C HIS A 207 21.56 14.87 -7.10
N ASP A 208 21.00 14.34 -8.19
CA ASP A 208 20.84 15.02 -9.49
C ASP A 208 19.42 14.90 -10.08
N GLY A 209 18.40 14.69 -9.23
CA GLY A 209 17.00 14.54 -9.65
C GLY A 209 16.65 13.15 -10.19
N GLY A 210 17.50 12.15 -9.95
CA GLY A 210 17.30 10.75 -10.36
C GLY A 210 17.94 10.39 -11.70
N VAL A 211 18.83 11.23 -12.24
CA VAL A 211 19.57 10.96 -13.48
C VAL A 211 20.66 9.92 -13.22
N THR A 212 21.38 10.03 -12.10
CA THR A 212 22.31 9.03 -11.60
C THR A 212 21.98 8.65 -10.16
N TRP A 213 22.38 7.44 -9.76
CA TRP A 213 22.06 6.85 -8.46
C TRP A 213 23.29 6.12 -7.91
N SER A 214 23.48 6.16 -6.59
CA SER A 214 24.55 5.45 -5.86
C SER A 214 24.64 3.95 -6.22
N SER A 215 25.69 3.24 -5.82
CA SER A 215 25.60 1.78 -5.78
C SER A 215 24.43 1.35 -4.87
N PRO A 216 23.74 0.23 -5.17
CA PRO A 216 22.78 -0.36 -4.24
C PRO A 216 23.46 -0.76 -2.93
N MET A 217 22.82 -0.44 -1.81
CA MET A 217 23.18 -0.93 -0.48
C MET A 217 22.05 -1.81 0.04
N ASN A 218 22.38 -3.00 0.52
CA ASN A 218 21.45 -3.85 1.25
C ASN A 218 21.31 -3.32 2.69
N LEU A 219 20.08 -3.21 3.19
CA LEU A 219 19.73 -2.78 4.55
C LEU A 219 19.22 -3.93 5.44
N SER A 220 19.10 -5.13 4.90
CA SER A 220 18.76 -6.35 5.62
C SER A 220 20.01 -6.97 6.24
N ASP A 221 19.93 -7.31 7.53
CA ASP A 221 21.02 -7.98 8.28
C ASP A 221 20.79 -9.52 8.35
N THR A 222 19.75 -10.04 7.68
CA THR A 222 19.23 -11.42 7.83
C THR A 222 19.21 -12.19 6.50
N LEU A 223 20.26 -12.99 6.25
CA LEU A 223 20.46 -13.77 5.02
C LEU A 223 19.39 -14.85 4.67
N ASN A 224 18.30 -14.98 5.44
CA ASN A 224 17.33 -16.07 5.28
C ASN A 224 15.84 -15.67 5.41
N ASP A 225 15.53 -14.39 5.61
CA ASP A 225 14.17 -13.90 5.92
C ASP A 225 13.65 -12.99 4.79
N GLY A 226 12.32 -12.93 4.58
CA GLY A 226 11.72 -12.13 3.51
C GLY A 226 11.24 -10.75 3.96
N GLU A 227 11.61 -9.71 3.21
CA GLU A 227 11.55 -8.31 3.66
C GLU A 227 10.53 -7.50 2.85
N ASN A 228 9.52 -6.94 3.53
CA ASN A 228 8.32 -6.43 2.85
C ASN A 228 7.71 -5.16 3.43
N ARG A 229 6.91 -4.46 2.61
CA ARG A 229 6.19 -3.23 2.97
C ARG A 229 7.11 -2.16 3.62
N PRO A 230 8.23 -1.75 2.98
CA PRO A 230 9.03 -0.64 3.46
C PRO A 230 8.20 0.66 3.52
N HIS A 231 8.45 1.46 4.56
CA HIS A 231 7.91 2.78 4.78
C HIS A 231 9.04 3.71 5.21
N VAL A 232 9.13 4.92 4.65
CA VAL A 232 10.16 5.93 4.98
C VAL A 232 9.51 7.24 5.42
N GLN A 233 10.18 7.97 6.31
CA GLN A 233 9.98 9.41 6.49
C GLN A 233 11.35 10.08 6.65
N ILE A 234 11.46 11.34 6.24
CA ILE A 234 12.65 12.17 6.47
C ILE A 234 12.25 13.31 7.39
N ASP A 235 13.05 13.56 8.42
CA ASP A 235 12.74 14.56 9.44
C ASP A 235 13.32 15.94 9.12
N ARG A 236 12.98 16.93 9.97
CA ARG A 236 13.42 18.33 9.82
C ARG A 236 14.93 18.57 10.05
N PHE A 237 15.72 17.52 10.23
CA PHE A 237 17.17 17.52 10.33
C PHE A 237 17.83 16.66 9.21
N ASP A 238 17.08 16.33 8.14
CA ASP A 238 17.44 15.37 7.08
C ASP A 238 17.75 13.95 7.57
N ARG A 239 17.32 13.56 8.77
CA ARG A 239 17.51 12.19 9.28
C ARG A 239 16.51 11.28 8.58
N ILE A 240 16.98 10.17 8.05
CA ILE A 240 16.16 9.25 7.26
C ILE A 240 15.72 8.10 8.16
N HIS A 241 14.43 7.95 8.39
CA HIS A 241 13.83 6.89 9.20
C HIS A 241 13.16 5.89 8.26
N VAL A 242 13.45 4.59 8.40
CA VAL A 242 12.84 3.53 7.59
C VAL A 242 12.37 2.36 8.46
N VAL A 243 11.19 1.80 8.16
CA VAL A 243 10.70 0.53 8.71
C VAL A 243 10.22 -0.42 7.62
N TRP A 244 10.15 -1.71 7.94
CA TRP A 244 9.57 -2.75 7.09
C TRP A 244 9.12 -3.95 7.96
N ASP A 245 8.47 -4.94 7.35
CA ASP A 245 8.12 -6.23 7.98
C ASP A 245 9.14 -7.33 7.58
N GLU A 246 9.68 -8.04 8.58
CA GLU A 246 10.63 -9.16 8.47
C GLU A 246 9.94 -10.53 8.47
N GLY A 247 10.49 -11.46 7.68
CA GLY A 247 10.31 -12.91 7.80
C GLY A 247 9.46 -13.57 6.70
N ILE A 248 8.65 -12.80 5.97
CA ILE A 248 7.73 -13.32 4.95
C ILE A 248 7.91 -12.58 3.62
N ASP A 249 8.17 -13.33 2.55
CA ASP A 249 8.02 -12.81 1.19
C ASP A 249 6.71 -13.28 0.53
N TRP A 250 5.75 -12.37 0.43
CA TRP A 250 4.52 -12.60 -0.33
C TRP A 250 4.78 -12.86 -1.83
N TYR A 251 5.79 -12.23 -2.43
CA TYR A 251 6.06 -12.35 -3.86
C TYR A 251 6.72 -13.69 -4.20
N ALA A 252 7.64 -14.18 -3.36
CA ALA A 252 8.17 -15.55 -3.44
C ALA A 252 7.18 -16.62 -2.93
N GLY A 253 6.17 -16.23 -2.14
CA GLY A 253 5.20 -17.13 -1.51
C GLY A 253 5.79 -17.94 -0.34
N ALA A 254 6.81 -17.39 0.34
CA ALA A 254 7.67 -18.12 1.26
C ALA A 254 7.95 -17.36 2.58
N GLY A 255 8.55 -18.05 3.55
CA GLY A 255 8.81 -17.54 4.89
C GLY A 255 7.59 -17.53 5.82
N GLN A 256 7.72 -16.89 6.98
CA GLN A 256 6.68 -16.65 7.98
C GLN A 256 6.94 -15.30 8.67
N PRO A 257 5.92 -14.49 9.00
CA PRO A 257 6.12 -13.20 9.66
C PRO A 257 6.90 -13.31 10.98
N ARG A 258 7.80 -12.36 11.28
CA ARG A 258 8.66 -12.39 12.48
C ARG A 258 8.77 -11.07 13.25
N ALA A 259 8.92 -9.94 12.57
CA ALA A 259 9.08 -8.65 13.23
C ALA A 259 8.69 -7.46 12.35
N GLY A 260 8.51 -6.30 12.99
CA GLY A 260 8.74 -5.02 12.34
C GLY A 260 10.19 -4.60 12.58
N VAL A 261 10.88 -4.11 11.57
CA VAL A 261 12.28 -3.67 11.68
C VAL A 261 12.37 -2.17 11.52
N TYR A 262 13.35 -1.54 12.18
CA TYR A 262 13.66 -0.12 12.04
C TYR A 262 15.16 0.12 11.88
N ARG A 263 15.52 0.99 10.93
CA ARG A 263 16.86 1.60 10.83
C ARG A 263 16.73 3.10 10.60
N ARG A 264 17.81 3.83 10.92
CA ARG A 264 17.92 5.27 10.68
C ARG A 264 19.29 5.64 10.13
N SER A 265 19.35 6.66 9.29
CA SER A 265 20.58 7.36 8.93
C SER A 265 20.58 8.79 9.49
N ASP A 266 21.74 9.22 9.98
CA ASP A 266 22.03 10.58 10.43
C ASP A 266 22.89 11.37 9.40
N ASP A 267 23.22 10.79 8.23
CA ASP A 267 24.26 11.30 7.31
C ASP A 267 23.89 11.26 5.82
N GLY A 268 22.59 11.29 5.49
CA GLY A 268 22.11 11.22 4.09
C GLY A 268 22.10 9.80 3.50
N GLY A 269 22.14 8.79 4.36
CA GLY A 269 22.12 7.37 4.02
C GLY A 269 23.47 6.82 3.58
N GLN A 270 24.58 7.40 4.04
CA GLN A 270 25.92 6.82 3.89
C GLN A 270 26.13 5.70 4.90
N ASN A 271 25.65 5.87 6.13
CA ASN A 271 25.63 4.86 7.19
C ASN A 271 24.23 4.73 7.79
N TRP A 272 23.95 3.56 8.34
CA TRP A 272 22.67 3.21 8.96
C TRP A 272 22.89 2.57 10.34
N THR A 273 22.02 2.90 11.31
CA THR A 273 22.02 2.25 12.63
C THR A 273 21.86 0.73 12.49
N THR A 274 22.30 -0.02 13.51
CA THR A 274 21.90 -1.42 13.68
C THR A 274 20.37 -1.54 13.71
N PRO A 275 19.78 -2.63 13.18
CA PRO A 275 18.34 -2.88 13.25
C PRO A 275 17.78 -2.83 14.67
N THR A 276 16.61 -2.22 14.82
CA THR A 276 15.75 -2.39 16.00
C THR A 276 14.56 -3.25 15.61
N TYR A 277 14.25 -4.28 16.41
CA TYR A 277 13.16 -5.20 16.16
C TYR A 277 11.95 -4.94 17.06
N PHE A 278 10.77 -4.82 16.46
CA PHE A 278 9.49 -4.75 17.13
C PHE A 278 8.78 -6.10 17.03
N ARG A 279 8.35 -6.62 18.18
CA ARG A 279 7.56 -7.84 18.36
C ARG A 279 6.50 -7.57 19.42
N LEU A 280 5.54 -8.47 19.62
CA LEU A 280 4.47 -8.25 20.61
C LEU A 280 5.02 -8.19 22.05
N PRO A 281 4.45 -7.35 22.93
CA PRO A 281 4.76 -7.39 24.35
C PRO A 281 4.29 -8.71 24.95
N ALA A 282 4.86 -9.13 26.09
CA ALA A 282 4.53 -10.39 26.76
C ALA A 282 3.02 -10.57 27.06
N SER A 283 2.28 -9.47 27.26
CA SER A 283 0.81 -9.47 27.39
C SER A 283 0.10 -9.86 26.08
N GLY A 284 0.59 -9.40 24.93
CA GLY A 284 0.11 -9.78 23.60
C GLY A 284 0.43 -11.23 23.27
N VAL A 285 1.61 -11.72 23.65
CA VAL A 285 2.00 -13.14 23.51
C VAL A 285 1.15 -14.05 24.40
N ALA A 286 0.85 -13.63 25.64
CA ALA A 286 -0.05 -14.37 26.53
C ALA A 286 -1.49 -14.43 25.98
N LEU A 287 -1.99 -13.33 25.39
CA LEU A 287 -3.27 -13.32 24.67
C LEU A 287 -3.24 -14.24 23.44
N ALA A 288 -2.15 -14.25 22.67
CA ALA A 288 -1.97 -15.11 21.51
C ALA A 288 -2.01 -16.60 21.88
N ALA A 289 -1.28 -17.00 22.93
CA ALA A 289 -1.30 -18.36 23.44
C ALA A 289 -2.71 -18.77 23.94
N TYR A 290 -3.42 -17.86 24.61
CA TYR A 290 -4.79 -18.09 25.06
C TYR A 290 -5.78 -18.22 23.89
N GLU A 291 -5.75 -17.32 22.90
CA GLU A 291 -6.60 -17.40 21.71
C GLU A 291 -6.28 -18.65 20.87
N GLN A 292 -5.01 -19.07 20.77
CA GLN A 292 -4.64 -20.32 20.08
C GLN A 292 -5.16 -21.56 20.81
N ALA A 293 -4.96 -21.64 22.13
CA ALA A 293 -5.44 -22.76 22.94
C ALA A 293 -6.97 -22.87 22.95
N ALA A 294 -7.69 -21.74 22.91
CA ALA A 294 -9.14 -21.71 22.81
C ALA A 294 -9.69 -22.12 21.42
N ARG A 295 -8.87 -22.05 20.37
CA ARG A 295 -9.22 -22.48 19.00
C ARG A 295 -8.93 -23.95 18.72
N GLN A 296 -8.12 -24.62 19.54
CA GLN A 296 -7.88 -26.06 19.46
C GLN A 296 -9.00 -26.81 20.22
N PRO A 297 -9.86 -27.60 19.55
CA PRO A 297 -10.81 -28.47 20.25
C PRO A 297 -10.06 -29.55 21.05
N ALA A 298 -10.74 -30.20 21.99
CA ALA A 298 -10.19 -31.34 22.73
C ALA A 298 -10.05 -32.63 21.89
N GLU A 299 -9.90 -32.51 20.56
CA GLU A 299 -9.70 -33.62 19.65
C GLU A 299 -8.25 -34.09 19.69
N ARG A 300 -7.98 -35.10 20.53
CA ARG A 300 -6.85 -36.01 20.34
C ARG A 300 -7.06 -36.84 19.07
N SER A 301 -6.83 -36.22 17.91
CA SER A 301 -6.70 -36.95 16.65
C SER A 301 -5.53 -37.93 16.77
N LEU A 302 -5.82 -39.22 16.59
CA LEU A 302 -4.81 -40.30 16.68
C LEU A 302 -4.13 -40.59 15.33
N THR A 303 -4.49 -39.84 14.28
CA THR A 303 -3.80 -39.83 13.00
C THR A 303 -2.85 -38.64 12.94
N PRO A 304 -1.55 -38.82 12.61
CA PRO A 304 -0.67 -37.70 12.34
C PRO A 304 -1.16 -36.97 11.09
N GLU A 305 -1.61 -35.72 11.27
CA GLU A 305 -1.85 -34.79 10.18
C GLU A 305 -0.54 -34.57 9.41
N PRO A 306 -0.54 -34.49 8.06
CA PRO A 306 0.66 -34.17 7.31
C PRO A 306 1.22 -32.83 7.80
N ALA A 307 2.54 -32.75 8.00
CA ALA A 307 3.19 -31.60 8.62
C ALA A 307 2.86 -30.30 7.86
N THR A 308 1.97 -29.51 8.43
CA THR A 308 1.66 -28.15 8.00
C THR A 308 2.89 -27.26 8.21
N ALA A 309 3.01 -26.20 7.41
CA ALA A 309 4.07 -25.23 7.60
C ALA A 309 4.04 -24.69 9.05
N PRO A 310 5.19 -24.52 9.72
CA PRO A 310 5.24 -24.08 11.11
C PRO A 310 4.55 -22.72 11.22
N ALA A 311 3.54 -22.63 12.09
CA ALA A 311 2.82 -21.39 12.31
C ALA A 311 3.76 -20.27 12.79
N ALA A 312 3.52 -19.05 12.31
CA ALA A 312 4.28 -17.86 12.70
C ALA A 312 4.42 -17.72 14.22
N PRO A 313 5.57 -17.23 14.74
CA PRO A 313 5.79 -17.01 16.17
C PRO A 313 4.66 -16.21 16.83
N LEU A 314 4.32 -16.56 18.08
CA LEU A 314 3.23 -15.90 18.81
C LEU A 314 3.50 -14.42 19.13
N ASP A 315 4.75 -13.97 19.01
CA ASP A 315 5.18 -12.58 19.13
C ASP A 315 5.34 -11.85 17.79
N ALA A 316 5.10 -12.51 16.66
CA ALA A 316 5.24 -11.93 15.33
C ALA A 316 4.25 -10.79 15.06
N VAL A 317 4.71 -9.81 14.27
CA VAL A 317 3.98 -8.61 13.88
C VAL A 317 4.10 -8.32 12.39
N GLN A 318 3.18 -7.53 11.85
CA GLN A 318 3.14 -7.09 10.44
C GLN A 318 2.48 -5.71 10.31
N GLN A 319 2.50 -5.16 9.09
CA GLN A 319 1.96 -3.84 8.73
C GLN A 319 2.65 -2.72 9.52
N THR A 320 3.96 -2.87 9.72
CA THR A 320 4.80 -1.92 10.44
C THR A 320 4.90 -0.62 9.65
N THR A 321 4.45 0.49 10.22
CA THR A 321 4.49 1.81 9.57
C THR A 321 5.01 2.88 10.54
N LEU A 322 5.61 3.95 10.02
CA LEU A 322 6.28 4.99 10.80
C LEU A 322 5.75 6.39 10.47
N GLY A 323 5.65 7.22 11.51
CA GLY A 323 5.43 8.67 11.41
C GLY A 323 6.35 9.42 12.36
N LEU A 324 6.48 10.74 12.19
CA LEU A 324 7.41 11.58 12.96
C LEU A 324 6.65 12.70 13.65
N ASP A 325 6.82 12.93 14.95
CA ASP A 325 6.25 14.11 15.61
C ASP A 325 6.94 15.41 15.16
N GLY A 326 6.44 16.56 15.60
CA GLY A 326 7.07 17.88 15.31
C GLY A 326 8.52 18.04 15.78
N ASN A 327 9.02 17.17 16.66
CA ASN A 327 10.42 17.17 17.09
C ASN A 327 11.33 16.37 16.15
N GLY A 328 10.78 15.51 15.28
CA GLY A 328 11.52 14.47 14.55
C GLY A 328 11.63 13.15 15.33
N ASN A 329 10.77 12.93 16.32
CA ASN A 329 10.73 11.70 17.11
C ASN A 329 9.80 10.67 16.43
N PRO A 330 10.29 9.45 16.12
CA PRO A 330 9.47 8.47 15.42
C PRO A 330 8.45 7.79 16.34
N VAL A 331 7.27 7.58 15.77
CA VAL A 331 6.17 6.77 16.31
C VAL A 331 5.93 5.64 15.32
N ILE A 332 5.88 4.41 15.82
CA ILE A 332 5.64 3.20 15.03
C ILE A 332 4.27 2.63 15.40
N VAL A 333 3.58 2.05 14.41
CA VAL A 333 2.36 1.26 14.59
C VAL A 333 2.50 -0.04 13.81
N PHE A 334 2.09 -1.16 14.41
CA PHE A 334 2.12 -2.51 13.84
C PHE A 334 0.95 -3.35 14.36
N ARG A 335 0.53 -4.40 13.64
CA ARG A 335 -0.43 -5.39 14.14
C ARG A 335 0.26 -6.67 14.61
N GLY A 336 -0.38 -7.38 15.54
CA GLY A 336 -0.04 -8.78 15.79
C GLY A 336 -0.39 -9.68 14.59
N VAL A 337 0.25 -10.84 14.55
CA VAL A 337 -0.06 -11.92 13.59
C VAL A 337 -0.97 -12.95 14.23
N ALA A 338 -0.59 -13.46 15.40
CA ALA A 338 -1.39 -14.42 16.17
C ALA A 338 -2.61 -13.80 16.88
N VAL A 339 -2.70 -12.47 16.99
CA VAL A 339 -3.81 -11.74 17.62
C VAL A 339 -4.28 -10.57 16.75
N ASN A 340 -5.60 -10.40 16.65
CA ASN A 340 -6.22 -9.28 15.93
C ASN A 340 -6.17 -8.00 16.80
N ARG A 341 -4.95 -7.52 17.10
CA ARG A 341 -4.64 -6.34 17.91
C ARG A 341 -3.59 -5.47 17.23
N ILE A 342 -3.64 -4.18 17.51
CA ILE A 342 -2.76 -3.15 16.96
C ILE A 342 -1.97 -2.55 18.12
N TYR A 343 -0.68 -2.35 17.95
CA TYR A 343 0.21 -1.82 18.98
C TYR A 343 1.00 -0.63 18.45
N THR A 344 1.51 0.19 19.37
CA THR A 344 2.31 1.37 19.08
C THR A 344 3.50 1.48 20.03
N GLN A 345 4.61 1.99 19.51
CA GLN A 345 5.81 2.37 20.25
C GLN A 345 6.27 3.76 19.77
N SER A 346 6.92 4.53 20.63
CA SER A 346 7.48 5.84 20.27
C SER A 346 8.89 5.98 20.82
N SER A 347 9.70 6.83 20.19
CA SER A 347 11.07 7.10 20.61
C SER A 347 11.24 8.58 20.97
N PRO A 348 11.52 8.94 22.23
CA PRO A 348 11.63 10.33 22.65
C PRO A 348 12.95 11.01 22.25
N ASP A 349 13.91 10.26 21.71
CA ASP A 349 15.29 10.69 21.44
C ASP A 349 15.72 10.56 19.96
N GLY A 350 14.73 10.54 19.06
CA GLY A 350 14.92 10.48 17.61
C GLY A 350 15.23 9.10 17.05
N GLY A 351 14.88 8.03 17.76
CA GLY A 351 15.00 6.64 17.32
C GLY A 351 16.16 5.86 17.95
N LYS A 352 16.65 6.25 19.13
CA LYS A 352 17.77 5.56 19.83
C LYS A 352 17.26 4.66 20.95
N THR A 353 16.22 5.07 21.67
CA THR A 353 15.50 4.25 22.66
C THR A 353 14.00 4.29 22.41
N TRP A 354 13.27 3.27 22.88
CA TRP A 354 11.85 3.07 22.56
C TRP A 354 11.02 2.85 23.82
N THR A 355 9.80 3.40 23.86
CA THR A 355 8.80 3.08 24.88
C THR A 355 8.32 1.65 24.74
N GLN A 356 7.87 1.02 25.83
CA GLN A 356 7.16 -0.26 25.76
C GLN A 356 5.95 -0.20 24.80
N ALA A 357 5.63 -1.33 24.16
CA ALA A 357 4.48 -1.45 23.27
C ALA A 357 3.15 -1.37 24.02
N VAL A 358 2.27 -0.48 23.56
CA VAL A 358 0.92 -0.27 24.11
C VAL A 358 -0.13 -0.59 23.04
N GLU A 359 -1.27 -1.19 23.43
CA GLU A 359 -2.38 -1.48 22.51
C GLU A 359 -3.05 -0.17 22.06
N LEU A 360 -3.29 -0.04 20.74
CA LEU A 360 -3.93 1.11 20.12
C LEU A 360 -5.46 1.01 20.32
N PRO A 361 -6.13 2.01 20.91
CA PRO A 361 -7.46 1.83 21.48
C PRO A 361 -8.57 1.66 20.45
N ASN A 362 -9.58 0.86 20.83
CA ASN A 362 -10.89 0.77 20.20
C ASN A 362 -10.91 0.31 18.72
N LEU A 363 -9.88 -0.41 18.26
CA LEU A 363 -9.84 -1.10 16.97
C LEU A 363 -9.27 -2.51 17.09
N ARG A 364 -9.66 -3.41 16.19
CA ARG A 364 -9.06 -4.74 15.99
C ARG A 364 -8.40 -4.80 14.63
N ALA A 365 -7.20 -5.38 14.58
CA ALA A 365 -6.44 -5.50 13.33
C ALA A 365 -7.21 -6.34 12.30
N ARG A 366 -7.11 -5.96 11.02
CA ARG A 366 -7.47 -6.84 9.90
C ARG A 366 -6.29 -7.77 9.59
N PRO A 367 -6.44 -9.10 9.64
CA PRO A 367 -5.42 -10.01 9.11
C PRO A 367 -5.41 -9.89 7.59
N SER A 368 -4.30 -9.40 7.03
CA SER A 368 -4.06 -9.25 5.59
C SER A 368 -2.57 -9.07 5.31
N ASP A 369 -2.05 -9.78 4.31
CA ASP A 369 -0.66 -9.70 3.86
C ASP A 369 -0.45 -8.71 2.70
N LEU A 370 -1.54 -8.15 2.15
CA LEU A 370 -1.51 -7.23 1.00
C LEU A 370 -1.81 -5.77 1.38
N ASP A 371 -2.38 -5.55 2.55
CA ASP A 371 -2.84 -4.25 3.06
C ASP A 371 -1.71 -3.53 3.83
N ILE A 372 -1.79 -2.21 3.99
CA ILE A 372 -0.79 -1.40 4.71
C ILE A 372 -1.45 -0.46 5.72
N TYR A 373 -0.65 0.03 6.67
CA TYR A 373 -0.99 1.23 7.44
C TYR A 373 -0.10 2.37 6.94
N HIS A 374 -0.51 3.63 7.14
CA HIS A 374 0.31 4.77 6.74
C HIS A 374 0.19 5.92 7.76
N MET A 375 1.26 6.70 7.90
CA MET A 375 1.28 7.91 8.72
C MET A 375 1.80 9.13 7.95
N ALA A 376 1.37 10.32 8.37
CA ALA A 376 1.90 11.62 7.94
C ALA A 376 1.62 12.67 9.02
N THR A 377 2.35 13.79 9.00
CA THR A 377 2.39 14.75 10.13
C THR A 377 1.85 16.12 9.72
N ASP A 378 1.10 16.77 10.62
CA ASP A 378 0.52 18.10 10.39
C ASP A 378 1.45 19.26 10.78
N GLY A 379 1.02 20.49 10.47
CA GLY A 379 1.76 21.72 10.74
C GLY A 379 1.91 22.08 12.24
N ALA A 380 1.23 21.35 13.13
CA ALA A 380 1.42 21.43 14.58
C ALA A 380 2.30 20.28 15.14
N GLY A 381 2.76 19.36 14.28
CA GLY A 381 3.56 18.21 14.68
C GLY A 381 2.76 17.01 15.19
N ASN A 382 1.44 16.97 14.98
CA ASN A 382 0.61 15.81 15.29
C ASN A 382 0.76 14.76 14.19
N VAL A 383 0.88 13.48 14.56
CA VAL A 383 0.97 12.38 13.58
C VAL A 383 -0.43 11.83 13.32
N HIS A 384 -0.87 11.85 12.07
CA HIS A 384 -2.09 11.18 11.64
C HIS A 384 -1.79 9.75 11.20
N LEU A 385 -2.61 8.81 11.65
CA LEU A 385 -2.60 7.40 11.23
C LEU A 385 -3.85 7.11 10.40
N LEU A 386 -3.66 6.45 9.27
CA LEU A 386 -4.70 5.92 8.42
C LEU A 386 -4.52 4.40 8.30
N LEU A 387 -5.56 3.64 8.65
CA LEU A 387 -5.51 2.18 8.67
C LEU A 387 -6.85 1.53 8.34
N VAL A 388 -6.80 0.28 7.90
CA VAL A 388 -7.97 -0.59 7.72
C VAL A 388 -8.10 -1.50 8.94
N ALA A 389 -9.26 -1.48 9.59
CA ALA A 389 -9.49 -2.18 10.86
C ALA A 389 -10.97 -2.50 11.12
N PHE A 390 -11.20 -3.38 12.07
CA PHE A 390 -12.53 -3.72 12.59
C PHE A 390 -12.84 -2.99 13.91
N ARG A 391 -14.11 -2.83 14.22
CA ARG A 391 -14.59 -2.37 15.54
C ARG A 391 -14.35 -3.47 16.60
N PRO A 392 -14.23 -3.14 17.90
CA PRO A 392 -13.91 -4.14 18.93
C PRO A 392 -14.88 -5.33 18.99
N PHE A 393 -16.16 -5.06 18.77
CA PHE A 393 -17.26 -6.03 18.86
C PHE A 393 -17.76 -6.53 17.49
N ASP A 394 -17.02 -6.28 16.41
CA ASP A 394 -17.32 -6.92 15.12
C ASP A 394 -17.08 -8.44 15.23
N ASP A 395 -18.00 -9.23 14.67
CA ASP A 395 -17.83 -10.68 14.52
C ASP A 395 -16.83 -10.95 13.38
N LEU A 396 -15.70 -11.56 13.72
CA LEU A 396 -14.63 -11.89 12.77
C LEU A 396 -14.63 -13.39 12.41
N THR A 397 -15.71 -14.11 12.69
CA THR A 397 -15.97 -15.46 12.16
C THR A 397 -16.70 -15.40 10.81
N ASP A 398 -17.49 -14.35 10.55
CA ASP A 398 -17.98 -14.05 9.20
C ASP A 398 -16.88 -13.34 8.38
N VAL A 399 -16.40 -14.03 7.34
CA VAL A 399 -15.42 -13.50 6.37
C VAL A 399 -15.96 -12.32 5.55
N PHE A 400 -17.28 -12.11 5.54
CA PHE A 400 -17.95 -10.98 4.91
C PHE A 400 -18.26 -9.81 5.86
N THR A 401 -17.80 -9.84 7.11
CA THR A 401 -17.82 -8.65 7.96
C THR A 401 -16.98 -7.56 7.30
N PRO A 402 -17.55 -6.40 6.94
CA PRO A 402 -16.80 -5.37 6.22
C PRO A 402 -15.84 -4.65 7.17
N PRO A 403 -14.55 -4.49 6.82
CA PRO A 403 -13.64 -3.64 7.57
C PRO A 403 -13.97 -2.16 7.31
N GLY A 404 -13.57 -1.29 8.24
CA GLY A 404 -13.63 0.16 8.08
C GLY A 404 -12.26 0.75 7.76
N LEU A 405 -12.25 1.90 7.09
CA LEU A 405 -11.11 2.80 7.01
C LEU A 405 -11.20 3.81 8.16
N TRP A 406 -10.14 3.90 8.95
CA TRP A 406 -10.11 4.65 10.21
C TRP A 406 -9.00 5.69 10.24
N HIS A 407 -9.28 6.83 10.87
CA HIS A 407 -8.31 7.87 11.18
C HIS A 407 -8.07 7.97 12.68
N LEU A 408 -6.80 8.00 13.10
CA LEU A 408 -6.38 8.40 14.44
C LEU A 408 -5.40 9.57 14.35
N THR A 409 -5.22 10.28 15.46
CA THR A 409 -4.21 11.34 15.60
C THR A 409 -3.45 11.15 16.90
N TYR A 410 -2.12 11.15 16.82
CA TYR A 410 -1.20 11.16 17.94
C TYR A 410 -0.77 12.60 18.22
N SER A 411 -0.96 13.04 19.46
CA SER A 411 -0.55 14.36 19.93
C SER A 411 -0.15 14.28 21.40
N ASN A 412 0.83 15.07 21.83
CA ASN A 412 1.25 15.15 23.24
C ASN A 412 1.54 13.78 23.88
N GLY A 413 2.15 12.86 23.12
CA GLY A 413 2.49 11.51 23.57
C GLY A 413 1.33 10.50 23.60
N ARG A 414 0.15 10.81 23.02
CA ARG A 414 -1.05 9.97 23.13
C ARG A 414 -1.87 9.92 21.84
N TRP A 415 -2.45 8.74 21.56
CA TRP A 415 -3.44 8.56 20.50
C TRP A 415 -4.83 9.04 20.95
N GLY A 416 -5.52 9.78 20.06
CA GLY A 416 -6.94 10.09 20.17
C GLY A 416 -7.84 8.92 19.79
N GLN A 417 -9.17 9.14 19.82
CA GLN A 417 -10.16 8.13 19.45
C GLN A 417 -10.22 7.89 17.92
N PRO A 418 -10.49 6.65 17.47
CA PRO A 418 -10.65 6.33 16.05
C PRO A 418 -11.89 6.98 15.46
N THR A 419 -11.73 7.63 14.31
CA THR A 419 -12.81 8.23 13.50
C THR A 419 -13.03 7.38 12.25
N GLU A 420 -14.26 6.93 11.99
CA GLU A 420 -14.61 6.18 10.78
C GLU A 420 -14.67 7.14 9.57
N ILE A 421 -13.96 6.81 8.49
CA ILE A 421 -14.04 7.53 7.21
C ILE A 421 -15.08 6.85 6.30
N VAL A 422 -14.93 5.54 6.12
CA VAL A 422 -15.83 4.72 5.32
C VAL A 422 -15.83 3.28 5.83
N ARG A 423 -17.03 2.68 5.96
CA ARG A 423 -17.23 1.25 6.21
C ARG A 423 -18.43 0.79 5.40
N ASN A 424 -18.22 -0.11 4.45
CA ASN A 424 -19.25 -0.58 3.52
C ASN A 424 -18.83 -1.91 2.84
N ASN A 425 -19.69 -2.45 1.99
CA ASN A 425 -19.43 -3.68 1.21
C ASN A 425 -18.39 -3.47 0.08
N LEU A 426 -17.60 -2.41 0.14
CA LEU A 426 -16.47 -2.11 -0.75
C LEU A 426 -15.12 -2.18 0.01
N TYR A 427 -15.04 -2.89 1.14
CA TYR A 427 -13.80 -3.41 1.77
C TYR A 427 -12.52 -2.59 1.45
N PRO A 428 -12.32 -1.43 2.10
CA PRO A 428 -11.18 -0.56 1.82
C PRO A 428 -9.84 -1.27 2.10
N GLU A 429 -8.84 -1.01 1.26
CA GLU A 429 -7.49 -1.57 1.27
C GLU A 429 -6.43 -0.55 0.82
N TYR A 430 -5.20 -0.78 1.27
CA TYR A 430 -3.99 -0.06 0.88
C TYR A 430 -4.10 1.47 1.05
N PRO A 431 -4.41 1.95 2.27
CA PRO A 431 -4.52 3.37 2.55
C PRO A 431 -3.19 4.11 2.47
N LYS A 432 -3.22 5.30 1.88
CA LYS A 432 -2.14 6.30 1.88
C LYS A 432 -2.70 7.67 2.28
N LEU A 433 -1.89 8.50 2.92
CA LEU A 433 -2.24 9.87 3.29
C LEU A 433 -1.10 10.85 3.04
N ALA A 434 -1.46 12.11 2.85
CA ALA A 434 -0.56 13.26 2.82
C ALA A 434 -1.24 14.47 3.49
N VAL A 435 -0.45 15.41 4.03
CA VAL A 435 -0.96 16.68 4.57
C VAL A 435 -0.52 17.82 3.66
N LEU A 436 -1.47 18.44 2.97
CA LEU A 436 -1.24 19.63 2.16
C LEU A 436 -1.16 20.88 3.07
N ASN A 437 -0.17 21.74 2.82
CA ASN A 437 0.04 23.01 3.52
C ASN A 437 0.04 22.92 5.07
N GLY A 438 0.33 21.74 5.62
CA GLY A 438 0.27 21.47 7.06
C GLY A 438 -1.14 21.39 7.67
N ASN A 439 -2.21 21.68 6.92
CA ASN A 439 -3.55 21.83 7.48
C ASN A 439 -4.74 21.27 6.65
N GLU A 440 -4.54 20.74 5.44
CA GLU A 440 -5.55 19.92 4.75
C GLU A 440 -5.06 18.48 4.63
N LEU A 441 -5.72 17.56 5.35
CA LEU A 441 -5.39 16.13 5.32
C LEU A 441 -6.08 15.46 4.13
N HIS A 442 -5.34 14.67 3.38
CA HIS A 442 -5.84 13.87 2.26
C HIS A 442 -5.61 12.39 2.50
N ALA A 443 -6.61 11.58 2.16
CA ALA A 443 -6.57 10.12 2.18
C ALA A 443 -6.92 9.56 0.81
N VAL A 444 -6.19 8.53 0.38
CA VAL A 444 -6.55 7.66 -0.76
C VAL A 444 -6.46 6.20 -0.35
N TRP A 445 -7.28 5.37 -0.98
CA TRP A 445 -7.33 3.91 -0.77
C TRP A 445 -7.92 3.25 -2.02
N PHE A 446 -7.75 1.94 -2.18
CA PHE A 446 -8.57 1.17 -3.11
C PHE A 446 -9.63 0.35 -2.38
N THR A 447 -10.64 -0.12 -3.11
CA THR A 447 -11.76 -0.90 -2.55
C THR A 447 -11.90 -2.26 -3.20
N ARG A 448 -12.00 -3.34 -2.41
CA ARG A 448 -12.50 -4.64 -2.89
C ARG A 448 -14.01 -4.71 -2.80
N ASN A 449 -14.68 -5.27 -3.80
CA ASN A 449 -16.10 -5.62 -3.69
C ASN A 449 -16.28 -6.98 -2.98
N ARG A 450 -17.49 -7.23 -2.45
CA ARG A 450 -17.83 -8.50 -1.80
C ARG A 450 -17.73 -9.68 -2.75
N ASP A 451 -18.22 -9.49 -3.97
CA ASP A 451 -18.59 -10.59 -4.87
C ASP A 451 -17.36 -11.18 -5.58
N ASP A 452 -16.37 -10.33 -5.88
CA ASP A 452 -15.08 -10.72 -6.49
C ASP A 452 -13.91 -10.58 -5.48
N LEU A 453 -14.18 -10.70 -4.18
CA LEU A 453 -13.17 -10.53 -3.11
C LEU A 453 -11.94 -11.44 -3.29
N PHE A 454 -12.18 -12.63 -3.86
CA PHE A 454 -11.21 -13.69 -4.16
C PHE A 454 -10.96 -13.91 -5.66
N ASP A 455 -11.60 -13.14 -6.56
CA ASP A 455 -11.47 -13.24 -8.02
C ASP A 455 -10.96 -11.89 -8.57
N SER A 456 -9.65 -11.67 -8.48
CA SER A 456 -9.03 -10.41 -8.89
C SER A 456 -9.04 -10.15 -10.40
N GLU A 457 -9.39 -11.15 -11.22
CA GLU A 457 -9.49 -11.02 -12.68
C GLU A 457 -10.84 -10.42 -13.10
N ARG A 458 -11.92 -10.83 -12.43
CA ARG A 458 -13.27 -10.26 -12.65
C ARG A 458 -13.54 -9.01 -11.83
N ALA A 459 -12.84 -8.84 -10.72
CA ALA A 459 -13.03 -7.72 -9.82
C ALA A 459 -12.94 -6.35 -10.48
N ARG A 460 -13.78 -5.43 -10.00
CA ARG A 460 -13.68 -4.00 -10.30
C ARG A 460 -13.25 -3.22 -9.05
N TYR A 461 -11.96 -3.32 -8.74
CA TYR A 461 -11.31 -2.49 -7.73
C TYR A 461 -11.18 -1.06 -8.23
N ARG A 462 -11.37 -0.12 -7.29
CA ARG A 462 -11.54 1.31 -7.55
C ARG A 462 -10.73 2.10 -6.55
N VAL A 463 -10.17 3.22 -7.00
CA VAL A 463 -9.39 4.14 -6.17
C VAL A 463 -10.26 5.32 -5.77
N TRP A 464 -10.18 5.69 -4.49
CA TRP A 464 -11.02 6.72 -3.88
C TRP A 464 -10.17 7.80 -3.21
N HIS A 465 -10.77 8.98 -3.03
CA HIS A 465 -10.22 10.09 -2.26
C HIS A 465 -11.20 10.57 -1.20
N SER A 466 -10.66 11.04 -0.08
CA SER A 466 -11.35 11.94 0.84
C SER A 466 -10.36 12.97 1.42
N SER A 467 -10.89 14.09 1.89
CA SER A 467 -10.14 15.21 2.46
C SER A 467 -10.77 15.72 3.74
N ARG A 468 -9.95 16.26 4.65
CA ARG A 468 -10.40 16.81 5.93
C ARG A 468 -9.57 18.06 6.28
N PRO A 469 -10.20 19.22 6.55
CA PRO A 469 -9.49 20.35 7.15
C PRO A 469 -9.08 20.02 8.60
N LEU A 470 -7.88 20.44 8.97
CA LEU A 470 -7.31 20.29 10.31
C LEU A 470 -7.38 21.61 11.10
N GLY A 471 -7.28 21.51 12.42
CA GLY A 471 -7.07 22.66 13.30
C GLY A 471 -5.60 23.11 13.41
N ALA A 472 -4.71 22.54 12.59
CA ALA A 472 -3.30 22.84 12.54
C ALA A 472 -3.02 24.19 11.82
N PRO A 473 -1.92 24.89 12.16
CA PRO A 473 -1.52 26.08 11.43
C PRO A 473 -1.10 25.70 9.99
N ALA A 474 -1.37 26.59 9.04
CA ALA A 474 -0.84 26.45 7.69
C ALA A 474 0.69 26.63 7.73
N THR A 475 1.44 25.68 7.19
CA THR A 475 2.89 25.77 7.04
C THR A 475 3.25 26.27 5.64
N THR A 476 4.23 27.18 5.56
CA THR A 476 4.84 27.53 4.28
C THR A 476 5.79 26.40 3.87
N PRO A 477 5.58 25.74 2.72
CA PRO A 477 6.48 24.70 2.23
C PRO A 477 7.83 25.31 1.82
N LEU A 478 8.89 24.50 1.84
CA LEU A 478 10.20 24.94 1.37
C LEU A 478 10.13 25.37 -0.10
N PRO A 479 10.74 26.49 -0.49
CA PRO A 479 10.75 26.91 -1.89
C PRO A 479 11.52 25.90 -2.74
N PHE A 480 11.09 25.72 -3.99
CA PHE A 480 11.90 25.04 -5.00
C PHE A 480 13.24 25.76 -5.18
N PHE A 481 14.25 25.02 -5.60
CA PHE A 481 15.51 25.60 -6.06
C PHE A 481 15.23 26.50 -7.26
N THR A 482 15.88 27.66 -7.29
CA THR A 482 15.91 28.46 -8.51
C THR A 482 16.58 27.62 -9.59
N PRO A 483 15.94 27.34 -10.74
CA PRO A 483 16.59 26.58 -11.79
C PRO A 483 17.83 27.34 -12.22
N VAL A 484 18.99 26.69 -12.13
CA VAL A 484 20.22 27.23 -12.74
C VAL A 484 19.91 27.39 -14.23
N PRO A 485 20.02 28.58 -14.81
CA PRO A 485 19.70 28.77 -16.22
C PRO A 485 20.62 27.88 -17.04
N THR A 486 20.06 26.88 -17.71
CA THR A 486 20.79 26.01 -18.64
C THR A 486 21.54 26.92 -19.59
N ALA A 487 22.88 26.85 -19.58
CA ALA A 487 23.70 27.67 -20.45
C ALA A 487 23.21 27.46 -21.89
N THR A 488 22.84 28.55 -22.56
CA THR A 488 22.37 28.49 -23.94
C THR A 488 23.43 27.74 -24.75
N PRO A 489 23.10 26.61 -25.39
CA PRO A 489 24.12 25.74 -25.97
C PRO A 489 24.92 26.55 -26.98
N VAL A 490 26.22 26.68 -26.72
CA VAL A 490 27.16 27.22 -27.70
C VAL A 490 27.06 26.32 -28.92
N VAL A 491 26.79 26.90 -30.09
CA VAL A 491 26.60 26.14 -31.33
C VAL A 491 27.97 25.69 -31.84
N GLU A 492 28.50 24.67 -31.18
CA GLU A 492 29.59 23.85 -31.72
C GLU A 492 29.05 23.03 -32.89
N ALA A 493 29.85 22.88 -33.95
CA ALA A 493 29.37 22.36 -35.22
C ALA A 493 28.98 20.88 -35.09
N ALA A 494 27.70 20.58 -35.34
CA ALA A 494 27.12 19.28 -35.04
C ALA A 494 27.81 18.12 -35.78
N VAL A 495 28.37 17.19 -35.00
CA VAL A 495 28.42 15.78 -35.40
C VAL A 495 26.97 15.29 -35.42
N ILE A 496 26.55 14.63 -36.51
CA ILE A 496 25.17 14.15 -36.66
C ILE A 496 25.02 12.83 -35.90
N GLU A 497 24.88 12.93 -34.58
CA GLU A 497 24.29 11.85 -33.79
C GLU A 497 22.77 11.85 -34.00
N THR A 498 22.19 10.68 -34.25
CA THR A 498 20.76 10.55 -34.52
C THR A 498 19.97 10.72 -33.24
N THR A 499 19.21 11.82 -33.12
CA THR A 499 18.23 12.01 -32.05
C THR A 499 17.30 10.79 -31.98
N PRO A 500 17.14 10.12 -30.83
CA PRO A 500 16.22 9.01 -30.71
C PRO A 500 14.80 9.52 -30.92
N THR A 501 14.11 9.00 -31.93
CA THR A 501 12.69 9.25 -32.14
C THR A 501 11.91 8.70 -30.93
N PRO A 502 11.07 9.50 -30.25
CA PRO A 502 10.25 8.98 -29.16
C PRO A 502 9.32 7.89 -29.70
N THR A 503 9.37 6.70 -29.12
CA THR A 503 8.61 5.53 -29.61
C THR A 503 7.11 5.79 -29.48
N PRO A 504 6.35 5.96 -30.58
CA PRO A 504 4.90 6.04 -30.49
C PRO A 504 4.34 4.65 -30.19
N LEU A 505 3.17 4.58 -29.54
CA LEU A 505 2.39 3.33 -29.49
C LEU A 505 2.22 2.79 -30.93
N PRO A 506 2.54 1.50 -31.20
CA PRO A 506 2.44 0.93 -32.54
C PRO A 506 1.07 1.20 -33.16
N ALA A 507 1.04 1.71 -34.40
CA ALA A 507 -0.17 2.26 -35.02
C ALA A 507 -1.36 1.26 -35.09
N GLY A 508 -1.09 -0.05 -35.12
CA GLY A 508 -2.12 -1.07 -35.01
C GLY A 508 -2.87 -1.06 -33.67
N ILE A 509 -2.18 -0.84 -32.56
CA ILE A 509 -2.78 -0.76 -31.22
C ILE A 509 -3.69 0.48 -31.11
N GLN A 510 -3.31 1.60 -31.73
CA GLN A 510 -4.15 2.80 -31.81
C GLN A 510 -5.42 2.64 -32.68
N GLN A 511 -5.50 1.58 -33.48
CA GLN A 511 -6.56 1.36 -34.48
C GLN A 511 -7.28 0.01 -34.34
N THR A 512 -7.04 -0.73 -33.24
CA THR A 512 -7.66 -2.05 -33.03
C THR A 512 -9.15 -1.92 -32.69
N PRO A 513 -10.08 -2.51 -33.47
CA PRO A 513 -11.51 -2.45 -33.17
C PRO A 513 -11.88 -3.25 -31.90
N PRO A 514 -12.93 -2.87 -31.16
CA PRO A 514 -13.46 -3.68 -30.06
C PRO A 514 -13.98 -5.02 -30.59
N LEU A 515 -13.46 -6.15 -30.07
CA LEU A 515 -13.94 -7.48 -30.43
C LEU A 515 -15.16 -7.89 -29.59
N GLY A 516 -16.23 -8.28 -30.28
CA GLY A 516 -17.55 -8.57 -29.70
C GLY A 516 -17.83 -10.04 -29.38
N GLU A 517 -16.82 -10.89 -29.23
CA GLU A 517 -16.97 -12.33 -28.93
C GLU A 517 -16.19 -12.75 -27.67
N ARG A 518 -16.65 -13.82 -27.01
CA ARG A 518 -16.04 -14.32 -25.77
C ARG A 518 -14.75 -15.11 -26.07
N PRO A 519 -13.59 -14.79 -25.46
CA PRO A 519 -12.32 -15.48 -25.74
C PRO A 519 -12.31 -16.96 -25.34
N ARG A 520 -11.49 -17.77 -26.04
CA ARG A 520 -11.48 -19.24 -25.96
C ARG A 520 -10.51 -19.83 -24.91
N TRP A 521 -10.29 -19.15 -23.79
CA TRP A 521 -9.40 -19.66 -22.72
C TRP A 521 -9.90 -20.98 -22.09
N GLU A 522 -11.18 -21.31 -22.26
CA GLU A 522 -11.78 -22.58 -21.84
C GLU A 522 -11.05 -23.81 -22.42
N THR A 523 -10.64 -23.82 -23.70
CA THR A 523 -10.16 -25.06 -24.33
C THR A 523 -8.83 -25.57 -23.80
N THR A 524 -7.87 -24.69 -23.52
CA THR A 524 -6.51 -25.09 -23.11
C THR A 524 -6.44 -25.49 -21.64
N GLY A 525 -7.29 -24.89 -20.79
CA GLY A 525 -7.37 -25.23 -19.37
C GLY A 525 -7.92 -26.64 -19.12
N TYR A 526 -8.94 -27.07 -19.89
CA TYR A 526 -9.53 -28.40 -19.69
C TYR A 526 -8.62 -29.56 -20.08
N GLU A 527 -7.70 -29.39 -21.04
CA GLU A 527 -6.70 -30.42 -21.36
C GLU A 527 -5.70 -30.62 -20.22
N ALA A 528 -5.19 -29.53 -19.64
CA ALA A 528 -4.29 -29.58 -18.48
C ALA A 528 -4.98 -30.18 -17.24
N ILE A 529 -6.23 -29.78 -16.96
CA ILE A 529 -7.03 -30.33 -15.85
C ILE A 529 -7.36 -31.81 -16.09
N GLY A 530 -7.69 -32.20 -17.32
CA GLY A 530 -7.95 -33.61 -17.68
C GLY A 530 -6.73 -34.51 -17.48
N LEU A 531 -5.54 -34.04 -17.87
CA LEU A 531 -4.28 -34.73 -17.63
C LEU A 531 -3.93 -34.81 -16.13
N ALA A 532 -4.19 -33.74 -15.36
CA ALA A 532 -3.92 -33.71 -13.92
C ALA A 532 -4.87 -34.62 -13.10
N LEU A 533 -6.11 -34.80 -13.53
CA LEU A 533 -7.09 -35.67 -12.85
C LEU A 533 -6.96 -37.16 -13.22
N LEU A 534 -6.35 -37.48 -14.36
CA LEU A 534 -6.20 -38.85 -14.87
C LEU A 534 -5.58 -39.84 -13.85
N PRO A 535 -4.49 -39.50 -13.12
CA PRO A 535 -3.93 -40.38 -12.08
C PRO A 535 -4.91 -40.64 -10.93
N VAL A 536 -5.67 -39.61 -10.51
CA VAL A 536 -6.64 -39.72 -9.41
C VAL A 536 -7.78 -40.66 -9.79
N VAL A 537 -8.32 -40.52 -11.01
CA VAL A 537 -9.38 -41.40 -11.53
C VAL A 537 -8.89 -42.85 -11.64
N LEU A 538 -7.65 -43.09 -12.06
CA LEU A 538 -7.07 -44.44 -12.13
C LEU A 538 -6.85 -45.06 -10.73
N ILE A 539 -6.45 -44.27 -9.73
CA ILE A 539 -6.32 -44.73 -8.33
C ILE A 539 -7.69 -45.10 -7.76
N PHE A 540 -8.71 -44.23 -7.88
CA PHE A 540 -10.06 -44.55 -7.39
C PHE A 540 -10.68 -45.74 -8.15
N GLY A 541 -10.53 -45.79 -9.48
CA GLY A 541 -11.04 -46.89 -10.30
C GLY A 541 -10.41 -48.24 -9.94
N SER A 542 -9.10 -48.28 -9.71
CA SER A 542 -8.40 -49.51 -9.30
C SER A 542 -8.76 -49.94 -7.87
N VAL A 543 -8.87 -49.02 -6.91
CA VAL A 543 -9.33 -49.32 -5.55
C VAL A 543 -10.77 -49.86 -5.53
N ILE A 544 -11.68 -49.24 -6.29
CA ILE A 544 -13.07 -49.70 -6.43
C ILE A 544 -13.12 -51.08 -7.10
N GLY A 545 -12.38 -51.28 -8.19
CA GLY A 545 -12.29 -52.56 -8.90
C GLY A 545 -11.77 -53.69 -8.00
N LEU A 546 -10.70 -53.44 -7.25
CA LEU A 546 -10.14 -54.39 -6.29
C LEU A 546 -11.14 -54.74 -5.17
N ARG A 547 -11.87 -53.74 -4.66
CA ARG A 547 -12.91 -53.94 -3.63
C ARG A 547 -14.08 -54.77 -4.15
N VAL A 548 -14.57 -54.50 -5.37
CA VAL A 548 -15.63 -55.28 -6.02
C VAL A 548 -15.18 -56.71 -6.32
N TRP A 549 -13.93 -56.90 -6.75
CA TRP A 549 -13.34 -58.23 -6.99
C TRP A 549 -13.21 -59.04 -5.69
N MET A 550 -12.74 -58.44 -4.60
CA MET A 550 -12.70 -59.08 -3.28
C MET A 550 -14.10 -59.46 -2.77
N LEU A 551 -15.10 -58.60 -2.97
CA LEU A 551 -16.49 -58.88 -2.58
C LEU A 551 -17.11 -60.01 -3.42
N ARG A 552 -16.74 -60.14 -4.71
CA ARG A 552 -17.15 -61.24 -5.58
C ARG A 552 -16.42 -62.56 -5.28
N ARG A 553 -15.24 -62.53 -4.64
CA ARG A 553 -14.50 -63.72 -4.15
C ARG A 553 -14.88 -64.16 -2.74
N ARG A 554 -15.84 -63.50 -2.08
CA ARG A 554 -16.39 -63.86 -0.76
C ARG A 554 -17.88 -64.23 -0.83
N ARG A 555 -18.30 -64.82 -1.95
CA ARG A 555 -19.62 -65.42 -2.21
C ARG A 555 -19.42 -66.75 -2.91
#